data_AF-A0AAW9NMZ4-F1
#
_entry.id   AF-A0AAW9NMZ4-F1
#
_cell.length_a   1.000
_cell.length_b   1.000
_cell.length_c   1.000
_cell.angle_alpha   90.00
_cell.angle_beta   90.00
_cell.angle_gamma   90.00
#
_symmetry.space_group_name_H-M   'P 1'
#
loop_
_entity.id
_entity.type
_entity.pdbx_description
1 polymer ?
#
loop_
_entity_poly.entity_id
_entity_poly.type
_entity_poly.pdbx_seq_one_letter_code
_entity_poly.pdbx_strand_id
1 'polypeptide(L)'
;MDKLQQLLQVSAQLYQYLTKIPLSEERDSYIERIDTLLDERGACMQDLLANGFKFDTTNRSHQMLAELDKGIRERLNKVMEAVKEDMKELNNAKKNEKQYINPYASVSTMDGRYYDNKQ
;
A
#
# COMPACT_ATOMS: atom_id res chain seq x y z
N MET A 1 -30.28 -9.15 9.60
CA MET A 1 -29.07 -8.73 10.33
C MET A 1 -29.04 -7.22 10.36
N ASP A 2 -28.72 -6.61 11.51
CA ASP A 2 -28.61 -5.16 11.65
C ASP A 2 -27.48 -4.63 10.72
N LYS A 3 -27.76 -3.60 9.94
CA LYS A 3 -26.83 -3.01 8.97
C LYS A 3 -25.62 -2.37 9.65
N LEU A 4 -25.82 -1.78 10.83
CA LEU A 4 -24.72 -1.24 11.63
C LEU A 4 -23.80 -2.36 12.13
N GLN A 5 -24.38 -3.49 12.52
CA GLN A 5 -23.62 -4.67 12.92
C GLN A 5 -22.80 -5.24 11.75
N GLN A 6 -23.34 -5.27 10.53
CA GLN A 6 -22.59 -5.68 9.34
C GLN A 6 -21.40 -4.75 9.08
N LEU A 7 -21.60 -3.44 9.16
CA LEU A 7 -20.53 -2.46 8.99
C LEU A 7 -19.43 -2.63 10.06
N LEU A 8 -19.81 -2.85 11.31
CA LEU A 8 -18.87 -3.12 12.40
C LEU A 8 -18.09 -4.42 12.17
N GLN A 9 -18.75 -5.47 11.71
CA GLN A 9 -18.12 -6.75 11.43
C GLN A 9 -17.06 -6.63 10.32
N VAL A 10 -17.41 -6.04 9.18
CA VAL A 10 -16.46 -5.83 8.08
C VAL A 10 -15.33 -4.89 8.49
N SER A 11 -15.63 -3.85 9.28
CA SER A 11 -14.61 -2.93 9.80
C SER A 11 -13.63 -3.66 10.75
N ALA A 12 -14.13 -4.53 11.62
CA ALA A 12 -13.28 -5.33 12.51
C ALA A 12 -12.43 -6.34 11.72
N GLN A 13 -12.99 -6.99 10.71
CA GLN A 13 -12.26 -7.89 9.81
C GLN A 13 -11.14 -7.16 9.07
N LEU A 14 -11.43 -6.00 8.48
CA LEU A 14 -10.42 -5.17 7.81
C LEU A 14 -9.34 -4.73 8.79
N TYR A 15 -9.71 -4.22 9.96
CA TYR A 15 -8.76 -3.83 10.99
C TYR A 15 -7.82 -4.97 11.41
N GLN A 16 -8.38 -6.18 11.61
CA GLN A 16 -7.61 -7.37 11.95
C GLN A 16 -6.69 -7.78 10.80
N TYR A 17 -7.20 -7.81 9.57
CA TYR A 17 -6.44 -8.19 8.37
C TYR A 17 -5.22 -7.28 8.18
N LEU A 18 -5.39 -5.98 8.43
CA LEU A 18 -4.34 -4.97 8.38
C LEU A 18 -3.27 -5.07 9.50
N THR A 19 -3.32 -6.08 10.38
CA THR A 19 -2.36 -6.22 11.49
C THR A 19 -1.00 -6.71 11.05
N LYS A 20 -0.97 -7.67 10.14
CA LYS A 20 0.27 -8.28 9.71
C LYS A 20 0.45 -7.98 8.23
N ILE A 21 1.34 -7.04 7.98
CA ILE A 21 1.79 -6.74 6.63
C ILE A 21 2.70 -7.90 6.18
N PRO A 22 2.35 -8.64 5.11
CA PRO A 22 3.16 -9.76 4.65
C PRO A 22 4.43 -9.29 3.92
N LEU A 23 5.30 -10.24 3.63
CA LEU A 23 6.48 -10.03 2.79
C LEU A 23 6.07 -9.79 1.33
N SER A 24 6.99 -9.25 0.54
CA SER A 24 6.73 -8.76 -0.83
C SER A 24 6.04 -9.78 -1.75
N GLU A 25 6.36 -11.09 -1.63
CA GLU A 25 5.81 -12.14 -2.50
C GLU A 25 4.29 -12.32 -2.37
N GLU A 26 3.70 -12.03 -1.20
CA GLU A 26 2.25 -12.15 -0.95
C GLU A 26 1.53 -10.80 -1.06
N ARG A 27 2.25 -9.72 -1.40
CA ARG A 27 1.77 -8.33 -1.34
C ARG A 27 0.55 -8.10 -2.21
N ASP A 28 0.54 -8.63 -3.43
CA ASP A 28 -0.55 -8.42 -4.39
C ASP A 28 -1.86 -9.00 -3.86
N SER A 29 -1.83 -10.28 -3.45
CA SER A 29 -3.01 -10.95 -2.88
C SER A 29 -3.51 -10.28 -1.60
N TYR A 30 -2.60 -9.69 -0.82
CA TYR A 30 -2.92 -8.92 0.37
C TYR A 30 -3.63 -7.60 0.04
N ILE A 31 -3.19 -6.89 -1.00
CA ILE A 31 -3.84 -5.65 -1.46
C ILE A 31 -5.22 -5.96 -2.04
N GLU A 32 -5.36 -6.99 -2.87
CA GLU A 32 -6.65 -7.41 -3.42
C GLU A 32 -7.69 -7.72 -2.33
N ARG A 33 -7.25 -8.37 -1.24
CA ARG A 33 -8.12 -8.66 -0.11
C ARG A 33 -8.50 -7.40 0.66
N ILE A 34 -7.59 -6.43 0.80
CA ILE A 34 -7.89 -5.11 1.38
C ILE A 34 -8.97 -4.41 0.56
N ASP A 35 -8.81 -4.37 -0.77
CA ASP A 35 -9.76 -3.72 -1.68
C ASP A 35 -11.15 -4.36 -1.57
N THR A 36 -11.22 -5.69 -1.57
CA THR A 36 -12.48 -6.41 -1.37
C THR A 36 -13.18 -6.01 -0.06
N LEU A 37 -12.44 -5.94 1.04
CA LEU A 37 -12.99 -5.56 2.35
C LEU A 37 -13.39 -4.07 2.41
N LEU A 38 -12.65 -3.20 1.71
CA LEU A 38 -13.00 -1.77 1.59
C LEU A 38 -14.28 -1.58 0.78
N ASP A 39 -14.47 -2.33 -0.30
CA ASP A 39 -15.68 -2.29 -1.13
C ASP A 39 -16.90 -2.80 -0.35
N GLU A 40 -16.78 -3.94 0.33
CA GLU A 40 -17.82 -4.48 1.21
C GLU A 40 -18.20 -3.46 2.29
N ARG A 41 -17.20 -2.81 2.91
CA ARG A 41 -17.40 -1.76 3.91
C ARG A 41 -18.10 -0.54 3.31
N GLY A 42 -17.67 -0.11 2.12
CA GLY A 42 -18.25 0.99 1.36
C GLY A 42 -19.72 0.80 1.06
N ALA A 43 -20.09 -0.38 0.57
CA ALA A 43 -21.47 -0.76 0.29
C ALA A 43 -22.34 -0.71 1.56
N CYS A 44 -21.84 -1.24 2.69
CA CYS A 44 -22.55 -1.18 3.96
C CYS A 44 -22.78 0.26 4.44
N MET A 45 -21.78 1.14 4.30
CA MET A 45 -21.93 2.55 4.66
C MET A 45 -22.95 3.28 3.79
N GLN A 46 -22.91 3.05 2.47
CA GLN A 46 -23.85 3.67 1.53
C GLN A 46 -25.30 3.28 1.86
N ASP A 47 -25.55 2.00 2.12
CA ASP A 47 -26.88 1.51 2.48
C ASP A 47 -27.35 2.10 3.82
N LEU A 48 -26.48 2.17 4.83
CA LEU A 48 -26.81 2.82 6.11
C LEU A 48 -27.19 4.30 5.94
N LEU A 49 -26.41 5.05 5.17
CA LEU A 49 -26.67 6.46 4.91
C LEU A 49 -27.97 6.66 4.12
N ALA A 50 -28.26 5.79 3.14
CA ALA A 50 -29.50 5.81 2.38
C ALA A 50 -30.74 5.58 3.27
N ASN A 51 -30.60 4.77 4.33
CA ASN A 51 -31.64 4.50 5.31
C ASN A 51 -31.72 5.56 6.44
N GLY A 52 -31.07 6.71 6.27
CA GLY A 52 -31.17 7.84 7.20
C GLY A 52 -30.34 7.70 8.48
N PHE A 53 -29.30 6.87 8.47
CA PHE A 53 -28.38 6.73 9.59
C PHE A 53 -27.78 8.10 9.98
N LYS A 54 -27.82 8.39 11.29
CA LYS A 54 -27.15 9.53 11.88
C LYS A 54 -26.19 9.05 12.95
N PHE A 55 -24.96 9.55 12.87
CA PHE A 55 -23.97 9.26 13.90
C PHE A 55 -24.40 9.89 15.23
N ASP A 56 -24.23 9.11 16.29
CA ASP A 56 -24.57 9.49 17.67
C ASP A 56 -23.36 9.19 18.55
N THR A 57 -22.76 10.23 19.11
CA THR A 57 -21.55 10.15 19.93
C THR A 57 -21.78 9.50 21.29
N THR A 58 -23.04 9.35 21.72
CA THR A 58 -23.38 8.67 22.98
C THR A 58 -23.58 7.16 22.78
N ASN A 59 -23.78 6.72 21.54
CA ASN A 59 -23.98 5.33 21.20
C ASN A 59 -22.64 4.58 21.15
N ARG A 60 -22.52 3.51 21.96
CA ARG A 60 -21.29 2.70 22.06
C ARG A 60 -20.87 2.05 20.73
N SER A 61 -21.81 1.59 19.92
CA SER A 61 -21.53 0.98 18.62
C SER A 61 -20.97 2.00 17.63
N HIS A 62 -21.42 3.25 17.70
CA HIS A 62 -20.91 4.33 16.87
C HIS A 62 -19.50 4.77 17.30
N GLN A 63 -19.26 4.85 18.61
CA GLN A 63 -17.92 5.10 19.15
C GLN A 63 -16.93 4.01 18.70
N MET A 64 -17.32 2.74 18.82
CA MET A 64 -16.52 1.62 18.35
C MET A 64 -16.24 1.70 16.84
N LEU A 65 -17.23 2.07 16.04
CA LEU A 65 -17.04 2.28 14.59
C LEU A 65 -16.01 3.39 14.32
N ALA A 66 -16.04 4.48 15.07
CA ALA A 66 -15.09 5.58 14.94
C ALA A 66 -13.66 5.17 15.35
N GLU A 67 -13.51 4.37 16.41
CA GLU A 67 -12.22 3.82 16.84
C GLU A 67 -11.63 2.87 15.78
N LEU A 68 -12.46 1.97 15.24
CA LEU A 68 -12.07 1.08 14.14
C LEU A 68 -11.66 1.88 12.91
N ASP A 69 -12.42 2.90 12.51
CA ASP A 69 -12.10 3.74 11.35
C ASP A 69 -10.74 4.45 11.51
N LYS A 70 -10.49 5.02 12.69
CA LYS A 70 -9.18 5.62 13.01
C LYS A 70 -8.06 4.60 12.86
N GLY A 71 -8.22 3.43 13.49
CA GLY A 71 -7.22 2.37 13.46
C GLY A 71 -6.97 1.80 12.06
N ILE A 72 -8.02 1.68 11.24
CA ILE A 72 -7.93 1.25 9.84
C ILE A 72 -7.09 2.26 9.04
N ARG A 73 -7.37 3.57 9.16
CA ARG A 73 -6.60 4.62 8.46
C ARG A 73 -5.11 4.59 8.83
N GLU A 74 -4.81 4.47 10.11
CA GLU A 74 -3.42 4.38 10.59
C GLU A 74 -2.68 3.16 9.99
N ARG A 75 -3.37 2.03 9.86
CA ARG A 75 -2.77 0.80 9.30
C ARG A 75 -2.66 0.83 7.78
N LEU A 76 -3.66 1.38 7.08
CA LEU A 76 -3.58 1.60 5.64
C LEU A 76 -2.41 2.52 5.27
N ASN A 77 -2.13 3.54 6.09
CA ASN A 77 -0.94 4.37 5.90
C ASN A 77 0.35 3.54 6.01
N LYS A 78 0.45 2.61 6.97
CA LYS A 78 1.61 1.70 7.08
C LYS A 78 1.74 0.77 5.87
N VAL A 79 0.62 0.24 5.38
CA VAL A 79 0.60 -0.58 4.14
C VAL A 79 1.10 0.25 2.96
N MET A 80 0.60 1.48 2.80
CA MET A 80 1.04 2.39 1.73
C MET A 80 2.54 2.69 1.81
N GLU A 81 3.10 2.93 2.99
CA GLU A 81 4.53 3.15 3.15
C GLU A 81 5.36 1.90 2.78
N ALA A 82 4.92 0.71 3.17
CA ALA A 82 5.58 -0.54 2.79
C ALA A 82 5.56 -0.76 1.27
N VAL A 83 4.44 -0.48 0.60
CA VAL A 83 4.34 -0.57 -0.88
C VAL A 83 5.27 0.44 -1.57
N LYS A 84 5.37 1.67 -1.04
CA LYS A 84 6.32 2.67 -1.56
C LYS A 84 7.78 2.23 -1.40
N GLU A 85 8.10 1.54 -0.31
CA GLU A 85 9.43 0.97 -0.09
C GLU A 85 9.74 -0.11 -1.12
N ASP A 86 8.84 -1.08 -1.32
CA ASP A 86 8.96 -2.11 -2.34
C ASP A 86 9.22 -1.49 -3.75
N MET A 87 8.49 -0.41 -4.10
CA MET A 87 8.69 0.30 -5.36
C MET A 87 10.06 0.97 -5.47
N LYS A 88 10.60 1.52 -4.37
CA LYS A 88 11.94 2.15 -4.36
C LYS A 88 13.02 1.10 -4.54
N GLU A 89 12.90 -0.03 -3.84
CA GLU A 89 13.84 -1.15 -3.95
C GLU A 89 13.90 -1.70 -5.37
N LEU A 90 12.73 -1.92 -5.99
CA LEU A 90 12.63 -2.39 -7.37
C LEU A 90 13.28 -1.42 -8.38
N ASN A 91 13.14 -0.12 -8.16
CA ASN A 91 13.79 0.90 -8.99
C ASN A 91 15.31 0.95 -8.79
N ASN A 92 15.79 0.74 -7.55
CA ASN A 92 17.21 0.70 -7.24
C ASN A 92 17.87 -0.56 -7.81
N ALA A 93 17.23 -1.72 -7.71
CA ALA A 93 17.70 -2.97 -8.30
C ALA A 93 17.91 -2.82 -9.82
N LYS A 94 16.94 -2.21 -10.53
CA LYS A 94 17.06 -1.92 -11.97
C LYS A 94 18.22 -0.98 -12.32
N LYS A 95 18.55 -0.01 -11.45
CA LYS A 95 19.70 0.89 -11.66
C LYS A 95 21.03 0.15 -11.46
N ASN A 96 21.12 -0.63 -10.38
CA ASN A 96 22.32 -1.40 -10.07
C ASN A 96 22.61 -2.45 -11.15
N GLU A 97 21.60 -3.17 -11.62
CA GLU A 97 21.74 -4.15 -12.71
C GLU A 97 22.33 -3.51 -13.99
N LYS A 98 21.85 -2.32 -14.37
CA LYS A 98 22.40 -1.56 -15.51
C LYS A 98 23.85 -1.10 -15.28
N GLN A 99 24.22 -0.77 -14.04
CA GLN A 99 25.60 -0.37 -13.70
C GLN A 99 26.55 -1.56 -13.71
N TYR A 100 26.10 -2.75 -13.30
CA TYR A 100 26.89 -3.99 -13.37
C TYR A 100 27.06 -4.53 -14.79
N ILE A 101 26.09 -4.31 -15.69
CA ILE A 101 26.18 -4.72 -17.10
C ILE A 101 27.10 -3.79 -17.91
N ASN A 102 27.35 -2.56 -17.46
CA ASN A 102 28.22 -1.61 -18.17
C ASN A 102 29.31 -0.98 -17.27
N PRO A 103 30.27 -1.77 -16.75
CA PRO A 103 31.35 -1.29 -15.91
C PRO A 103 32.34 -0.36 -16.64
N TYR A 104 32.21 -0.22 -17.97
CA TYR A 104 33.07 0.62 -18.82
C TYR A 104 32.34 1.81 -19.46
N ALA A 105 31.08 2.09 -19.08
CA ALA A 105 30.32 3.23 -19.61
C ALA A 105 31.06 4.56 -19.39
N SER A 106 31.72 4.70 -18.24
CA SER A 106 32.51 5.87 -17.86
C SER A 106 33.89 5.94 -18.53
N VAL A 107 34.32 4.89 -19.24
CA VAL A 107 35.64 4.79 -19.87
C VAL A 107 35.58 5.09 -21.38
N SER A 108 34.39 5.27 -21.97
CA SER A 108 34.27 5.51 -23.43
C SER A 108 34.59 6.93 -23.92
N THR A 109 35.02 7.84 -23.04
CA THR A 109 35.40 9.21 -23.42
C THR A 109 36.78 9.58 -22.90
N MET A 110 37.82 8.94 -23.44
CA MET A 110 39.14 9.56 -23.48
C MET A 110 39.76 9.19 -24.82
N ASP A 111 39.60 10.09 -25.80
CA ASP A 111 40.17 9.99 -27.15
C ASP A 111 41.62 9.51 -27.08
N GLY A 112 41.84 8.25 -27.47
CA GLY A 112 43.15 7.67 -27.63
C GLY A 112 43.84 8.26 -28.84
N ARG A 113 44.40 9.47 -28.73
CA ARG A 113 45.39 9.96 -29.70
C ARG A 113 46.70 9.23 -29.48
N TYR A 114 46.88 8.14 -30.21
CA TYR A 114 48.21 7.60 -30.50
C TYR A 114 48.97 8.62 -31.35
N TYR A 115 49.97 9.27 -30.76
CA TYR A 115 51.00 9.97 -31.51
C TYR A 115 52.06 8.93 -31.92
N ASP A 116 51.97 8.43 -33.15
CA ASP A 116 53.14 7.89 -33.84
C ASP A 116 53.47 8.84 -34.98
N ASN A 117 54.46 9.70 -34.74
CA ASN A 117 55.19 10.38 -35.81
C ASN A 117 56.66 10.19 -35.51
N LYS A 118 57.20 9.05 -35.95
CA LYS A 118 58.62 8.92 -36.28
C LYS A 118 58.82 9.28 -37.76
N GLN A 119 59.85 10.11 -37.96
CA GLN A 119 60.49 10.58 -39.21
C GLN A 119 60.06 11.95 -39.72
#